data_AF-A0A246B7F3-F1
#
_entry.id   AF-A0A246B7F3-F1
#
_cell.length_a   1.000
_cell.length_b   1.000
_cell.length_c   1.000
_cell.angle_alpha   90.00
_cell.angle_beta   90.00
_cell.angle_gamma   90.00
#
_symmetry.space_group_name_H-M   'P 1'
#
loop_
_entity.id
_entity.type
_entity.pdbx_description
1 polymer ?
#
loop_
_entity_poly.entity_id
_entity_poly.type
_entity_poly.pdbx_seq_one_letter_code
_entity_poly.pdbx_strand_id
1 'polypeptide(L)'
;MKKTLLIVMVLLFASNNSFAQEQKYDWKKMKPEQRKELIQNMSPDDRMTLLKQFRENMMVEELEVAEDEQIEFKNLFAEYQEKQNEIKSRFKPSEDYDNMSDEEAKRRLNESFEIGQQLLDNRKLYSQKFMRVIKPQQVLQMYQTEGKMRNKILDKKQDGSGKTLPQRRRP
;
A
#
# COMPACT_ATOMS: atom_id res chain seq x y z
N MET A 1 -39.47 28.72 13.25
CA MET A 1 -38.84 27.47 12.77
C MET A 1 -37.94 27.71 11.54
N LYS A 2 -36.91 28.55 11.67
CA LYS A 2 -35.93 28.80 10.58
C LYS A 2 -34.46 28.90 11.05
N LYS A 3 -34.22 28.82 12.37
CA LYS A 3 -32.86 28.89 12.95
C LYS A 3 -32.27 27.52 13.32
N THR A 4 -33.11 26.48 13.39
CA THR A 4 -32.68 25.10 13.70
C THR A 4 -32.26 24.30 12.46
N LEU A 5 -32.61 24.76 11.25
CA LEU A 5 -32.26 24.06 10.00
C LEU A 5 -30.81 24.33 9.55
N LEU A 6 -30.20 25.43 10.00
CA LEU A 6 -28.87 25.86 9.57
C LEU A 6 -27.74 25.14 10.32
N ILE A 7 -28.02 24.58 11.50
CA ILE A 7 -27.03 23.86 12.33
C ILE A 7 -26.82 22.42 11.83
N VAL A 8 -27.81 21.83 11.16
CA VAL A 8 -27.69 20.46 10.62
C VAL A 8 -26.85 20.40 9.34
N MET A 9 -26.77 21.49 8.57
CA MET A 9 -25.93 21.54 7.36
C MET A 9 -24.43 21.67 7.63
N VAL A 10 -24.03 22.13 8.81
CA VAL A 10 -22.60 22.26 9.16
C VAL A 10 -22.01 20.93 9.68
N LEU A 11 -22.86 20.03 10.19
CA LEU A 11 -22.41 18.73 10.73
C LEU A 11 -22.21 17.64 9.66
N LEU A 12 -22.63 17.86 8.42
CA LEU A 12 -22.50 16.87 7.33
C LEU A 12 -21.24 17.03 6.47
N PHE A 13 -20.42 18.06 6.69
CA PHE A 13 -19.15 18.25 5.97
C PHE A 13 -17.90 17.89 6.77
N ALA A 14 -18.05 17.45 8.02
CA ALA A 14 -16.92 17.14 8.91
C ALA A 14 -16.47 15.67 8.90
N SER A 15 -16.92 14.85 7.94
CA SER A 15 -16.73 13.39 7.98
C SER A 15 -15.86 12.78 6.88
N ASN A 16 -15.00 13.55 6.19
CA ASN A 16 -14.05 12.97 5.21
C ASN A 16 -12.67 13.62 5.18
N ASN A 17 -12.13 14.04 6.32
CA ASN A 17 -10.70 14.34 6.42
C ASN A 17 -10.15 13.81 7.73
N SER A 18 -10.12 12.49 7.87
CA SER A 18 -9.13 11.85 8.75
C SER A 18 -7.76 12.00 8.08
N PHE A 19 -7.23 13.22 8.06
CA PHE A 19 -5.83 13.45 7.77
C PHE A 19 -5.08 12.85 8.97
N ALA A 20 -4.58 11.62 8.80
CA ALA A 20 -3.69 11.00 9.76
C ALA A 20 -2.54 11.98 10.01
N GLN A 21 -2.43 12.48 11.23
CA GLN A 21 -1.41 13.46 11.62
C GLN A 21 -0.03 12.91 11.24
N GLU A 22 0.65 13.58 10.32
CA GLU A 22 1.99 13.17 9.89
C GLU A 22 2.93 13.23 11.09
N GLN A 23 3.40 12.09 11.57
CA GLN A 23 4.34 12.02 12.68
C GLN A 23 5.69 12.52 12.16
N LYS A 24 5.98 13.80 12.41
CA LYS A 24 7.21 14.46 11.98
C LYS A 24 8.41 14.02 12.82
N TYR A 25 8.91 12.82 12.59
CA TYR A 25 10.23 12.40 13.07
C TYR A 25 11.30 12.88 12.10
N ASP A 26 12.34 13.56 12.61
CA ASP A 26 13.51 13.93 11.81
C ASP A 26 14.47 12.73 11.70
N TRP A 27 14.08 11.77 10.86
CA TRP A 27 14.82 10.53 10.66
C TRP A 27 16.29 10.77 10.29
N LYS A 28 16.59 11.82 9.52
CA LYS A 28 17.95 12.14 9.05
C LYS A 28 18.90 12.46 10.21
N LYS A 29 18.41 13.07 11.29
CA LYS A 29 19.22 13.40 12.47
C LYS A 29 19.36 12.28 13.49
N MET A 30 18.52 11.24 13.43
CA MET A 30 18.58 10.12 14.39
C MET A 30 19.66 9.11 14.03
N LYS A 31 20.34 8.54 15.05
CA LYS A 31 21.25 7.41 14.86
C LYS A 31 20.47 6.12 14.53
N PRO A 32 21.05 5.16 13.78
CA PRO A 32 20.36 3.92 13.41
C PRO A 32 19.74 3.15 14.58
N GLU A 33 20.41 3.13 15.73
CA GLU A 33 19.99 2.45 16.95
C GLU A 33 18.73 3.11 17.54
N GLN A 34 18.71 4.44 17.57
CA GLN A 34 17.57 5.23 18.05
C GLN A 34 16.34 5.04 17.16
N ARG A 35 16.54 4.98 15.83
CA ARG A 35 15.46 4.69 14.88
C ARG A 35 14.88 3.30 15.14
N LYS A 36 15.75 2.30 15.35
CA LYS A 36 15.35 0.92 15.62
C LYS A 36 14.56 0.82 16.92
N GLU A 37 15.05 1.44 17.99
CA GLU A 37 14.37 1.46 19.30
C GLU A 37 13.01 2.14 19.22
N LEU A 38 12.92 3.30 18.55
CA LEU A 38 11.66 4.00 18.33
C LEU A 38 10.63 3.11 17.61
N ILE A 39 11.02 2.47 16.50
CA ILE A 39 10.14 1.57 15.74
C ILE A 39 9.74 0.36 16.59
N GLN A 40 10.65 -0.19 17.40
CA GLN A 40 10.36 -1.32 18.30
C GLN A 40 9.38 -0.94 19.43
N ASN A 41 9.33 0.32 19.83
CA ASN A 41 8.42 0.78 20.89
C ASN A 41 7.06 1.27 20.35
N MET A 42 6.91 1.45 19.03
CA MET A 42 5.63 1.82 18.40
C MET A 42 4.59 0.70 18.49
N SER A 43 3.32 1.10 18.59
CA SER A 43 2.18 0.18 18.45
C SER A 43 2.09 -0.38 17.02
N PRO A 44 1.39 -1.51 16.78
CA PRO A 44 1.20 -2.04 15.43
C PRO A 44 0.59 -1.02 14.45
N ASP A 45 -0.37 -0.22 14.90
CA ASP A 45 -1.05 0.78 14.08
C ASP A 45 -0.12 1.97 13.75
N ASP A 46 0.68 2.42 14.72
CA ASP A 46 1.69 3.47 14.49
C ASP A 46 2.75 2.99 13.50
N ARG A 47 3.22 1.74 13.63
CA ARG A 47 4.17 1.14 12.68
C ARG A 47 3.57 1.07 11.28
N MET A 48 2.31 0.68 11.15
CA MET A 48 1.64 0.63 9.86
C MET A 48 1.55 2.01 9.22
N THR A 49 1.16 3.01 10.01
CA THR A 49 1.08 4.42 9.59
C THR A 49 2.44 4.94 9.14
N LEU A 50 3.49 4.69 9.92
CA LEU A 50 4.87 5.03 9.57
C LEU A 50 5.31 4.39 8.24
N LEU A 51 5.03 3.09 8.07
CA LEU A 51 5.37 2.36 6.85
C LEU A 51 4.61 2.87 5.62
N LYS A 52 3.40 3.39 5.81
CA LYS A 52 2.61 4.03 4.74
C LYS A 52 3.25 5.36 4.33
N GLN A 53 3.52 6.24 5.31
CA GLN A 53 4.20 7.53 5.08
C GLN A 53 5.58 7.36 4.45
N PHE A 54 6.37 6.38 4.90
CA PHE A 54 7.68 6.10 4.32
C PHE A 54 7.59 5.70 2.84
N ARG A 55 6.61 4.86 2.49
CA ARG A 55 6.37 4.46 1.10
C ARG A 55 5.92 5.63 0.23
N GLU A 56 5.01 6.45 0.72
CA GLU A 56 4.54 7.67 0.05
C GLU A 56 5.69 8.65 -0.21
N ASN A 57 6.48 8.95 0.81
CA ASN A 57 7.62 9.88 0.71
C ASN A 57 8.71 9.34 -0.21
N MET A 58 9.05 8.04 -0.11
CA MET A 58 9.99 7.40 -1.04
C MET A 58 9.50 7.49 -2.48
N MET A 59 8.21 7.29 -2.73
CA MET A 59 7.66 7.34 -4.09
C MET A 59 7.69 8.77 -4.65
N VAL A 60 7.38 9.78 -3.82
CA VAL A 60 7.52 11.19 -4.21
C VAL A 60 8.95 11.53 -4.60
N GLU A 61 9.92 11.09 -3.80
CA GLU A 61 11.35 11.31 -4.07
C GLU A 61 11.81 10.59 -5.35
N GLU A 62 11.49 9.30 -5.50
CA GLU A 62 11.91 8.48 -6.65
C GLU A 62 11.31 8.96 -7.97
N LEU A 63 10.08 9.47 -7.94
CA LEU A 63 9.39 9.96 -9.14
C LEU A 63 9.66 11.43 -9.41
N GLU A 64 10.32 12.16 -8.51
CA GLU A 64 10.50 13.61 -8.61
C GLU A 64 9.17 14.34 -8.81
N VAL A 65 8.17 14.03 -7.96
CA VAL A 65 6.85 14.67 -8.03
C VAL A 65 6.97 16.16 -7.68
N ALA A 66 6.37 17.02 -8.51
CA ALA A 66 6.38 18.47 -8.34
C ALA A 66 5.80 18.84 -6.96
N GLU A 67 6.41 19.82 -6.28
CA GLU A 67 6.11 20.16 -4.89
C GLU A 67 4.63 20.52 -4.66
N ASP A 68 4.03 21.21 -5.61
CA ASP A 68 2.61 21.59 -5.64
C ASP A 68 1.66 20.42 -5.87
N GLU A 69 2.14 19.31 -6.43
CA GLU A 69 1.36 18.10 -6.70
C GLU A 69 1.56 16.98 -5.67
N GLN A 70 2.54 17.10 -4.77
CA GLN A 70 2.88 16.02 -3.82
C GLN A 70 1.71 15.63 -2.92
N ILE A 71 0.91 16.59 -2.45
CA ILE A 71 -0.23 16.31 -1.57
C ILE A 71 -1.27 15.47 -2.32
N GLU A 72 -1.62 15.88 -3.53
CA GLU A 72 -2.60 15.17 -4.37
C GLU A 72 -2.07 13.77 -4.74
N PHE A 73 -0.80 13.69 -5.15
CA PHE A 73 -0.15 12.43 -5.45
C PHE A 73 -0.17 11.46 -4.27
N LYS A 74 0.25 11.90 -3.07
CA LYS A 74 0.27 11.04 -1.87
C LYS A 74 -1.12 10.53 -1.52
N ASN A 75 -2.14 11.40 -1.58
CA ASN A 75 -3.52 11.00 -1.33
C ASN A 75 -4.00 9.93 -2.33
N LEU A 76 -3.72 10.15 -3.62
CA LEU A 76 -4.10 9.20 -4.67
C LEU A 76 -3.33 7.87 -4.55
N PHE A 77 -2.06 7.94 -4.16
CA PHE A 77 -1.22 6.77 -3.91
C PHE A 77 -1.70 5.95 -2.72
N ALA A 78 -2.07 6.61 -1.62
CA ALA A 78 -2.69 5.99 -0.46
C ALA A 78 -4.00 5.26 -0.83
N GLU A 79 -4.90 5.93 -1.55
CA GLU A 79 -6.17 5.36 -2.01
C GLU A 79 -5.94 4.12 -2.89
N TYR A 80 -4.98 4.21 -3.83
CA TYR A 80 -4.60 3.08 -4.69
C TYR A 80 -4.10 1.88 -3.88
N GLN A 81 -3.22 2.10 -2.89
CA GLN A 81 -2.68 1.05 -2.03
C GLN A 81 -3.77 0.41 -1.17
N GLU A 82 -4.69 1.20 -0.62
CA GLU A 82 -5.83 0.70 0.16
C GLU A 82 -6.75 -0.17 -0.68
N LYS A 83 -7.10 0.27 -1.91
CA LYS A 83 -7.91 -0.55 -2.82
C LYS A 83 -7.21 -1.83 -3.25
N GLN A 84 -5.90 -1.79 -3.51
CA GLN A 84 -5.15 -3.01 -3.75
C GLN A 84 -5.19 -3.97 -2.56
N ASN A 85 -5.06 -3.47 -1.33
CA ASN A 85 -5.11 -4.30 -0.13
C ASN A 85 -6.50 -4.88 0.11
N GLU A 86 -7.56 -4.11 -0.14
CA GLU A 86 -8.95 -4.56 -0.07
C GLU A 86 -9.23 -5.70 -1.06
N ILE A 87 -8.70 -5.62 -2.28
CA ILE A 87 -8.85 -6.68 -3.28
C ILE A 87 -8.06 -7.92 -2.85
N LYS A 88 -6.80 -7.74 -2.41
CA LYS A 88 -5.92 -8.84 -2.00
C LYS A 88 -6.42 -9.57 -0.74
N SER A 89 -7.07 -8.88 0.20
CA SER A 89 -7.56 -9.49 1.44
C SER A 89 -8.71 -10.48 1.21
N ARG A 90 -9.37 -10.41 0.05
CA ARG A 90 -10.39 -11.39 -0.38
C ARG A 90 -9.76 -12.73 -0.74
N PHE A 91 -8.49 -12.74 -1.15
CA PHE A 91 -7.75 -13.97 -1.39
C PHE A 91 -7.28 -14.56 -0.06
N LYS A 92 -7.80 -15.74 0.28
CA LYS A 92 -7.35 -16.51 1.45
C LYS A 92 -6.54 -17.70 0.96
N PRO A 93 -5.19 -17.66 1.02
CA PRO A 93 -4.40 -18.86 0.71
C PRO A 93 -4.78 -19.97 1.70
N SER A 94 -5.10 -21.16 1.17
CA SER A 94 -5.18 -22.38 1.98
C SER A 94 -3.79 -22.95 2.12
N GLU A 95 -3.44 -23.48 3.29
CA GLU A 95 -2.19 -24.23 3.47
C GLU A 95 -2.39 -25.74 3.29
N ASP A 96 -3.65 -26.19 3.28
CA ASP A 96 -4.02 -27.59 3.07
C ASP A 96 -4.54 -27.79 1.65
N TYR A 97 -3.61 -27.95 0.72
CA TYR A 97 -3.92 -28.30 -0.68
C TYR A 97 -4.07 -29.81 -0.87
N ASP A 98 -3.43 -30.61 -0.02
CA ASP A 98 -3.38 -32.07 -0.17
C ASP A 98 -4.70 -32.75 0.20
N ASN A 99 -5.50 -32.15 1.10
CA ASN A 99 -6.84 -32.66 1.43
C ASN A 99 -7.98 -31.93 0.70
N MET A 100 -7.66 -31.07 -0.27
CA MET A 100 -8.66 -30.31 -1.02
C MET A 100 -9.34 -31.19 -2.08
N SER A 101 -10.67 -31.14 -2.16
CA SER A 101 -11.38 -31.78 -3.27
C SER A 101 -11.08 -31.07 -4.60
N ASP A 102 -11.14 -31.81 -5.72
CA ASP A 102 -10.95 -31.24 -7.06
C ASP A 102 -11.88 -30.05 -7.33
N GLU A 103 -13.14 -30.12 -6.88
CA GLU A 103 -14.11 -29.04 -7.07
C GLU A 103 -13.76 -27.79 -6.25
N GLU A 104 -13.25 -27.98 -5.02
CA GLU A 104 -12.75 -26.87 -4.24
C GLU A 104 -11.48 -26.26 -4.86
N ALA A 105 -10.56 -27.09 -5.35
CA ALA A 105 -9.36 -26.62 -6.05
C ALA A 105 -9.70 -25.82 -7.30
N LYS A 106 -10.64 -26.28 -8.12
CA LYS A 106 -11.15 -25.54 -9.30
C LYS A 106 -11.78 -24.21 -8.89
N ARG A 107 -12.59 -24.19 -7.83
CA ARG A 107 -13.19 -22.94 -7.32
C ARG A 107 -12.11 -21.94 -6.90
N ARG A 108 -11.08 -22.38 -6.16
CA ARG A 108 -9.95 -21.53 -5.75
C ARG A 108 -9.15 -21.00 -6.92
N LEU A 109 -8.94 -21.81 -7.95
CA LEU A 109 -8.29 -21.36 -9.19
C LEU A 109 -9.10 -20.25 -9.86
N ASN A 110 -10.42 -20.42 -9.98
CA ASN A 110 -11.30 -19.40 -10.55
C ASN A 110 -11.31 -18.10 -9.72
N GLU A 111 -11.41 -18.20 -8.39
CA GLU A 111 -11.28 -17.05 -7.47
C GLU A 111 -9.97 -16.30 -7.71
N SER A 112 -8.86 -17.02 -7.95
CA SER A 112 -7.56 -16.40 -8.21
C SER A 112 -7.54 -15.56 -9.49
N PHE A 113 -8.23 -16.02 -10.55
CA PHE A 113 -8.36 -15.28 -11.80
C PHE A 113 -9.22 -14.03 -11.63
N GLU A 114 -10.33 -14.14 -10.92
CA GLU A 114 -11.22 -13.00 -10.63
C GLU A 114 -10.48 -11.89 -9.85
N ILE A 115 -9.71 -12.27 -8.84
CA ILE A 115 -8.90 -11.33 -8.06
C ILE A 115 -7.80 -10.72 -8.92
N GLY A 116 -7.15 -11.52 -9.76
CA GLY A 116 -6.17 -11.03 -10.74
C GLY A 116 -6.76 -9.97 -11.68
N GLN A 117 -7.97 -10.21 -12.18
CA GLN A 117 -8.71 -9.27 -13.02
C GLN A 117 -9.04 -7.97 -12.26
N GLN A 118 -9.54 -8.06 -11.03
CA GLN A 118 -9.83 -6.89 -10.19
C GLN A 118 -8.57 -6.05 -9.93
N LEU A 119 -7.42 -6.68 -9.69
CA LEU A 119 -6.15 -5.98 -9.53
C LEU A 119 -5.70 -5.27 -10.81
N LEU A 120 -5.90 -5.91 -11.97
CA LEU A 120 -5.58 -5.31 -13.27
C LEU A 120 -6.49 -4.12 -13.57
N ASP A 121 -7.79 -4.25 -13.33
CA ASP A 121 -8.77 -3.18 -13.52
C ASP A 121 -8.50 -2.00 -12.58
N ASN A 122 -8.17 -2.29 -11.31
CA ASN A 122 -7.72 -1.27 -10.36
C ASN A 122 -6.47 -0.54 -10.88
N ARG A 123 -5.47 -1.27 -11.39
CA ARG A 123 -4.27 -0.66 -11.98
C ARG A 123 -4.62 0.24 -13.17
N LYS A 124 -5.51 -0.21 -14.06
CA LYS A 124 -5.95 0.57 -15.24
C LYS A 124 -6.66 1.85 -14.81
N LEU A 125 -7.57 1.77 -13.86
CA LEU A 125 -8.32 2.91 -13.33
C LEU A 125 -7.37 3.95 -12.72
N TYR A 126 -6.49 3.54 -11.81
CA TYR A 126 -5.58 4.47 -11.14
C TYR A 126 -4.48 4.97 -12.07
N SER A 127 -4.08 4.24 -13.11
CA SER A 127 -3.16 4.78 -14.13
C SER A 127 -3.73 6.05 -14.76
N GLN A 128 -5.04 6.07 -15.08
CA GLN A 128 -5.70 7.24 -15.62
C GLN A 128 -5.78 8.40 -14.62
N LYS A 129 -5.99 8.10 -13.33
CA LYS A 129 -5.98 9.12 -12.27
C LYS A 129 -4.58 9.70 -12.09
N PHE A 130 -3.55 8.86 -11.99
CA PHE A 130 -2.17 9.30 -11.80
C PHE A 130 -1.68 10.13 -12.97
N MET A 131 -2.05 9.81 -14.22
CA MET A 131 -1.67 10.61 -15.40
C MET A 131 -2.24 12.04 -15.40
N ARG A 132 -3.17 12.38 -14.51
CA ARG A 132 -3.65 13.76 -14.31
C ARG A 132 -2.79 14.56 -13.33
N VAL A 133 -1.99 13.86 -12.53
CA VAL A 133 -1.10 14.44 -11.51
C VAL A 133 0.33 14.35 -12.03
N ILE A 134 0.82 13.15 -12.32
CA ILE A 134 2.19 12.91 -12.78
C ILE A 134 2.24 12.52 -14.26
N LYS A 135 3.42 12.62 -14.87
CA LYS A 135 3.65 12.24 -16.29
C LYS A 135 3.47 10.74 -16.49
N PRO A 136 3.06 10.28 -17.69
CA PRO A 136 2.94 8.85 -18.00
C PRO A 136 4.21 8.03 -17.71
N GLN A 137 5.40 8.60 -17.93
CA GLN A 137 6.68 7.97 -17.63
C GLN A 137 6.87 7.75 -16.11
N GLN A 138 6.48 8.72 -15.30
CA GLN A 138 6.49 8.61 -13.84
C GLN A 138 5.49 7.54 -13.37
N VAL A 139 4.32 7.42 -14.02
CA VAL A 139 3.36 6.33 -13.72
C VAL A 139 3.97 4.95 -14.02
N LEU A 140 4.67 4.81 -15.14
CA LEU A 140 5.37 3.57 -15.47
C LEU A 140 6.48 3.25 -14.46
N GLN A 141 7.30 4.24 -14.09
CA GLN A 141 8.35 4.10 -13.09
C GLN A 141 7.77 3.71 -11.72
N MET A 142 6.66 4.34 -11.31
CA MET A 142 5.96 4.04 -10.06
C MET A 142 5.66 2.55 -9.95
N TYR A 143 5.03 1.96 -10.97
CA TYR A 143 4.70 0.53 -10.97
C TYR A 143 5.94 -0.38 -10.97
N GLN A 144 7.03 0.04 -11.61
CA GLN A 144 8.30 -0.70 -11.55
C GLN A 144 8.90 -0.65 -10.13
N THR A 145 8.90 0.53 -9.52
CA THR A 145 9.42 0.77 -8.17
C THR A 145 8.63 -0.02 -7.13
N GLU A 146 7.30 -0.06 -7.21
CA GLU A 146 6.47 -0.91 -6.35
C GLU A 146 6.84 -2.40 -6.43
N GLY A 147 7.08 -2.90 -7.65
CA GLY A 147 7.54 -4.28 -7.87
C GLY A 147 8.88 -4.56 -7.19
N LYS A 148 9.86 -3.65 -7.36
CA LYS A 148 11.19 -3.75 -6.74
C LYS A 148 11.11 -3.71 -5.21
N MET A 149 10.30 -2.81 -4.65
CA MET A 149 10.11 -2.69 -3.20
C MET A 149 9.54 -3.98 -2.60
N ARG A 150 8.53 -4.56 -3.25
CA ARG A 150 7.93 -5.83 -2.82
C ARG A 150 8.97 -6.95 -2.80
N ASN A 151 9.78 -7.08 -3.85
CA ASN A 151 10.82 -8.12 -3.93
C ASN A 151 11.86 -7.95 -2.82
N LYS A 152 12.38 -6.73 -2.60
CA LYS A 152 13.36 -6.45 -1.53
C LYS A 152 12.83 -6.82 -0.13
N ILE A 153 11.53 -6.64 0.13
CA ILE A 153 10.93 -7.04 1.41
C ILE A 153 10.84 -8.57 1.53
N LEU A 154 10.49 -9.26 0.45
CA LEU A 154 10.41 -10.72 0.43
C LEU A 154 11.79 -11.37 0.59
N ASP A 155 12.81 -10.86 -0.09
CA ASP A 155 14.18 -11.37 -0.01
C ASP A 155 14.74 -11.24 1.41
N LYS A 156 14.53 -10.08 2.06
CA LYS A 156 14.94 -9.87 3.47
C LYS A 156 14.20 -10.77 4.46
N LYS A 157 12.95 -11.16 4.18
CA LYS A 157 12.22 -12.11 5.02
C LYS A 157 12.82 -13.51 4.94
N GLN A 158 13.34 -13.90 3.79
CA GLN A 158 14.01 -15.20 3.62
C GLN A 158 15.36 -15.25 4.35
N ASP A 159 16.13 -14.16 4.33
CA ASP A 159 17.43 -14.08 5.02
C ASP A 159 17.31 -14.02 6.56
N GLY A 160 16.20 -13.45 7.08
CA GLY A 160 15.95 -13.33 8.52
C GLY A 160 15.29 -14.55 9.17
N SER A 161 14.70 -15.44 8.38
CA SER A 161 14.28 -16.76 8.85
C SER A 161 15.47 -17.71 8.73
N GLY A 162 16.04 -18.19 9.84
CA GLY A 162 17.19 -19.10 9.87
C GLY A 162 16.98 -20.49 9.26
N LYS A 163 16.18 -20.61 8.19
CA LYS A 163 16.05 -21.78 7.34
C LYS A 163 16.49 -21.39 5.94
N THR A 164 17.77 -21.64 5.64
CA THR A 164 18.32 -21.63 4.29
C THR A 164 17.51 -22.61 3.43
N LEU A 165 16.55 -22.10 2.66
CA LEU A 165 15.91 -22.93 1.62
C LEU A 165 16.90 -23.03 0.45
N PRO A 166 17.15 -24.24 -0.09
CA PRO A 166 18.06 -24.41 -1.21
C PRO A 166 17.55 -23.58 -2.39
N GLN A 167 18.45 -22.74 -2.90
CA GLN A 167 18.22 -21.86 -4.04
C GLN A 167 17.72 -22.68 -5.23
N ARG A 168 16.40 -22.65 -5.48
CA ARG A 168 15.80 -23.21 -6.70
C ARG A 168 16.32 -22.37 -7.86
N ARG A 169 17.42 -22.82 -8.47
CA ARG A 169 17.83 -22.38 -9.80
C ARG A 169 16.65 -22.65 -10.72
N ARG A 170 16.01 -21.59 -11.22
CA ARG A 170 15.05 -21.72 -12.30
C ARG A 170 15.82 -22.06 -13.58
N PRO A 171 15.29 -22.95 -14.44
CA PRO A 171 15.81 -23.16 -15.80
C PRO A 171 15.80 -21.85 -16.60
#